data_AF-A0A5J4Y5D5-F1
#
_entry.id   AF-A0A5J4Y5D5-F1
#
_cell.length_a   1.000
_cell.length_b   1.000
_cell.length_c   1.000
_cell.angle_alpha   90.00
_cell.angle_beta   90.00
_cell.angle_gamma   90.00
#
_symmetry.space_group_name_H-M   'P 1'
#
loop_
_entity.id
_entity.type
_entity.pdbx_description
1 polymer ?
#
loop_
_entity_poly.entity_id
_entity_poly.type
_entity_poly.pdbx_seq_one_letter_code
_entity_poly.pdbx_strand_id
1 'polypeptide(L)'
;MAGHAKSLILHVTTRGVIDKSVNTGSLQDSLDDRSVARASASPAQQLSEQLVSAQPEHLEVGVILTTHGVKGELKVQALTDFPEERLLTPGRRWLQTGNAGPVKECYLEGGRRMVSKGREIWIVKLRGVDSLTESETLRGQTLLVSSTDRPELEDEDEFLVQDLIDSAVFLDEKETRIGTVIDVFDGTGPGAHDLLKILLSSVKAGDQRQNQQQQQQQTMLLPFVKEFVPSIDEDNRTIHICPPPGLLELALAPPSKGKKGARHKVQK
;
A
#
# COMPACT_ATOMS: atom_id res chain seq x y z
N MET A 1 -20.44 0.78 -8.20
CA MET A 1 -18.97 0.81 -8.31
C MET A 1 -18.46 0.07 -7.08
N ALA A 2 -18.12 -1.20 -7.20
CA ALA A 2 -17.49 -1.91 -6.09
C ALA A 2 -16.08 -1.32 -5.95
N GLY A 3 -15.83 -0.58 -4.87
CA GLY A 3 -14.47 -0.24 -4.50
C GLY A 3 -13.77 -1.56 -4.20
N HIS A 4 -12.74 -1.89 -4.97
CA HIS A 4 -11.82 -2.94 -4.57
C HIS A 4 -11.15 -2.41 -3.29
N ALA A 5 -11.19 -3.19 -2.22
CA ALA A 5 -10.33 -2.92 -1.07
C ALA A 5 -8.91 -2.94 -1.61
N LYS A 6 -8.20 -1.81 -1.53
CA LYS A 6 -6.78 -1.77 -1.88
C LYS A 6 -6.07 -2.72 -0.95
N SER A 7 -5.22 -3.60 -1.48
CA SER A 7 -4.34 -4.42 -0.66
C SER A 7 -3.51 -3.50 0.24
N LEU A 8 -3.40 -3.83 1.52
CA LEU A 8 -2.56 -3.12 2.49
C LEU A 8 -1.18 -3.78 2.60
N ILE A 9 -1.05 -5.02 2.13
CA ILE A 9 0.20 -5.77 2.04
C ILE A 9 0.56 -5.97 0.57
N LEU A 10 1.85 -5.90 0.28
CA LEU A 10 2.48 -6.31 -0.96
C LEU A 10 3.39 -7.50 -0.70
N HIS A 11 3.27 -8.56 -1.50
CA HIS A 11 4.19 -9.70 -1.44
C HIS A 11 5.21 -9.61 -2.58
N VAL A 12 6.50 -9.65 -2.25
CA VAL A 12 7.55 -9.75 -3.27
C VAL A 12 7.55 -11.16 -3.83
N THR A 13 6.87 -11.36 -4.97
CA THR A 13 6.76 -12.70 -5.56
C THR A 13 8.00 -13.09 -6.36
N THR A 14 8.47 -14.33 -6.18
CA THR A 14 9.53 -14.93 -7.00
C THR A 14 8.94 -15.56 -8.25
N ARG A 15 9.55 -15.35 -9.41
CA ARG A 15 9.17 -16.05 -10.65
C ARG A 15 9.53 -17.55 -10.52
N GLY A 16 8.55 -18.43 -10.68
CA GLY A 16 8.77 -19.87 -10.50
C GLY A 16 9.60 -20.50 -11.63
N VAL A 17 10.91 -20.64 -11.43
CA VAL A 17 11.76 -21.69 -12.04
C VAL A 17 12.87 -22.08 -11.06
N ILE A 18 12.83 -23.37 -10.68
CA ILE A 18 13.89 -24.30 -10.24
C ILE A 18 15.28 -23.68 -10.04
N ASP A 19 15.78 -23.68 -8.79
CA ASP A 19 17.22 -23.83 -8.62
C ASP A 19 17.62 -24.58 -7.33
N LYS A 20 18.78 -25.21 -7.48
CA LYS A 20 19.49 -26.10 -6.59
C LYS A 20 20.14 -25.31 -5.45
N SER A 21 20.17 -25.99 -4.31
CA SER A 21 20.95 -25.67 -3.12
C SER A 21 22.44 -25.42 -3.42
N VAL A 22 23.08 -24.55 -2.64
CA VAL A 22 23.97 -24.92 -1.50
C VAL A 22 24.51 -23.67 -0.77
N ASN A 23 24.35 -23.78 0.56
CA ASN A 23 24.94 -23.15 1.74
C ASN A 23 26.38 -22.58 1.71
N THR A 24 26.61 -21.55 2.54
CA THR A 24 27.68 -21.31 3.55
C THR A 24 27.96 -19.79 3.63
N GLY A 25 28.22 -19.11 4.73
CA GLY A 25 28.45 -19.41 6.15
C GLY A 25 28.79 -18.07 6.84
N SER A 26 28.54 -17.99 8.15
CA SER A 26 28.62 -16.84 9.05
C SER A 26 30.05 -16.34 9.38
N LEU A 27 30.16 -15.12 9.94
CA LEU A 27 30.88 -14.80 11.20
C LEU A 27 30.75 -13.31 11.59
N GLN A 28 30.72 -13.08 12.92
CA GLN A 28 30.53 -11.85 13.69
C GLN A 28 31.81 -10.97 13.78
N ASP A 29 31.72 -9.67 14.15
CA ASP A 29 32.21 -9.17 15.46
C ASP A 29 31.88 -7.69 15.79
N SER A 30 32.02 -7.40 17.08
CA SER A 30 31.75 -6.30 18.03
C SER A 30 31.91 -4.78 17.74
N LEU A 31 30.99 -4.01 18.37
CA LEU A 31 31.09 -2.85 19.31
C LEU A 31 32.34 -1.94 19.36
N ASP A 32 32.16 -0.59 19.36
CA ASP A 32 32.21 0.26 20.58
C ASP A 32 32.11 1.81 20.36
N ASP A 33 31.39 2.45 21.30
CA ASP A 33 31.57 3.73 22.04
C ASP A 33 31.46 5.17 21.43
N ARG A 34 30.56 5.95 22.08
CA ARG A 34 30.54 7.40 22.42
C ARG A 34 30.67 8.51 21.36
N SER A 35 29.65 9.38 21.32
CA SER A 35 29.61 10.63 22.12
C SER A 35 28.42 11.53 21.77
N VAL A 36 27.95 12.25 22.77
CA VAL A 36 26.73 13.07 22.79
C VAL A 36 27.06 14.49 22.34
N ALA A 37 26.40 14.97 21.28
CA ALA A 37 26.38 16.39 20.92
C ALA A 37 24.96 16.83 20.58
N ARG A 38 24.45 17.77 21.40
CA ARG A 38 23.22 18.53 21.17
C ARG A 38 23.32 19.26 19.83
N ALA A 39 22.53 18.84 18.84
CA ALA A 39 22.28 19.61 17.63
C ALA A 39 20.83 20.09 17.65
N SER A 40 20.68 21.41 17.64
CA SER A 40 19.45 22.14 17.37
C SER A 40 18.78 21.62 16.10
N ALA A 41 17.46 21.41 16.17
CA ALA A 41 16.64 20.85 15.12
C ALA A 41 16.93 21.47 13.74
N SER A 42 17.22 20.59 12.77
CA SER A 42 17.61 20.96 11.42
C SER A 42 16.34 21.30 10.59
N PRO A 43 16.40 22.25 9.63
CA PRO A 43 15.24 22.67 8.80
C PRO A 43 14.50 21.54 8.07
N ALA A 44 15.13 20.37 7.92
CA ALA A 44 14.51 19.15 7.39
C ALA A 44 13.37 18.60 8.28
N GLN A 45 13.44 18.81 9.60
CA GLN A 45 12.41 18.34 10.56
C GLN A 45 11.13 19.19 10.49
N GLN A 46 11.22 20.45 10.09
CA GLN A 46 10.04 21.31 9.88
C GLN A 46 9.33 21.04 8.55
N LEU A 47 10.05 20.54 7.55
CA LEU A 47 9.47 20.12 6.27
C LEU A 47 8.74 18.77 6.37
N SER A 48 9.17 17.89 7.28
CA SER A 48 8.47 16.62 7.54
C SER A 48 7.11 16.80 8.22
N GLU A 49 6.94 17.81 9.09
CA GLU A 49 5.65 18.04 9.77
C GLU A 49 4.55 18.54 8.83
N GLN A 50 4.90 19.24 7.74
CA GLN A 50 3.92 19.78 6.79
C GLN A 50 3.47 18.77 5.74
N LEU A 51 4.18 17.65 5.56
CA LEU A 51 3.81 16.58 4.61
C LEU A 51 3.00 15.44 5.26
N VAL A 52 2.85 15.42 6.58
CA VAL A 52 1.98 14.47 7.33
C VAL A 52 0.49 14.69 7.05
N SER A 53 0.08 15.75 6.33
CA SER A 53 -1.33 16.11 6.14
C SER A 53 -2.06 15.39 5.00
N ALA A 54 -1.45 14.41 4.33
CA ALA A 54 -2.07 13.72 3.19
C ALA A 54 -2.49 12.27 3.49
N GLN A 55 -2.09 11.70 4.62
CA GLN A 55 -2.49 10.34 4.99
C GLN A 55 -3.84 10.37 5.71
N PRO A 56 -4.77 9.46 5.37
CA PRO A 56 -6.02 9.36 6.10
C PRO A 56 -5.71 9.00 7.56
N GLU A 57 -6.32 9.70 8.51
CA GLU A 57 -6.15 9.44 9.95
C GLU A 57 -6.62 8.03 10.35
N HIS A 58 -7.48 7.43 9.52
CA HIS A 58 -8.10 6.14 9.76
C HIS A 58 -8.06 5.25 8.51
N LEU A 59 -7.92 3.94 8.71
CA LEU A 59 -7.97 2.91 7.67
C LEU A 59 -9.24 2.09 7.78
N GLU A 60 -9.92 1.85 6.66
CA GLU A 60 -11.09 0.97 6.59
C GLU A 60 -10.68 -0.49 6.74
N VAL A 61 -11.32 -1.21 7.67
CA VAL A 61 -10.98 -2.62 7.95
C VAL A 61 -12.16 -3.57 7.75
N GLY A 62 -13.38 -3.06 7.72
CA GLY A 62 -14.53 -3.90 7.39
C GLY A 62 -15.85 -3.15 7.31
N VAL A 63 -16.81 -3.71 6.60
CA VAL A 63 -18.17 -3.15 6.46
C VAL A 63 -19.17 -4.02 7.20
N ILE A 64 -20.00 -3.40 8.02
CA ILE A 64 -21.09 -4.08 8.72
C ILE A 64 -22.19 -4.41 7.71
N LEU A 65 -22.37 -5.69 7.40
CA LEU A 65 -23.37 -6.16 6.44
C LEU A 65 -24.78 -6.22 7.04
N THR A 66 -24.88 -6.81 8.23
CA THR A 66 -26.15 -7.11 8.92
C THR A 66 -25.88 -7.53 10.36
N THR A 67 -26.93 -7.75 11.14
CA THR A 67 -26.84 -8.24 12.53
C THR A 67 -26.68 -9.76 12.61
N HIS A 68 -26.28 -10.25 13.78
CA HIS A 68 -26.23 -11.66 14.13
C HIS A 68 -26.83 -11.90 15.51
N GLY A 69 -27.83 -12.79 15.57
CA GLY A 69 -28.52 -13.10 16.82
C GLY A 69 -29.28 -11.90 17.41
N VAL A 70 -29.62 -12.01 18.70
CA VAL A 70 -30.39 -10.99 19.43
C VAL A 70 -29.54 -10.19 20.43
N LYS A 71 -28.28 -10.60 20.63
CA LYS A 71 -27.34 -10.01 21.61
C LYS A 71 -26.48 -8.88 21.04
N GLY A 72 -26.92 -8.27 19.93
CA GLY A 72 -26.23 -7.17 19.27
C GLY A 72 -24.91 -7.54 18.57
N GLU A 73 -24.69 -8.81 18.22
CA GLU A 73 -23.53 -9.19 17.40
C GLU A 73 -23.73 -8.71 15.94
N LEU A 74 -22.62 -8.46 15.23
CA LEU A 74 -22.61 -7.87 13.90
C LEU A 74 -21.89 -8.79 12.92
N LYS A 75 -22.41 -8.94 11.70
CA LYS A 75 -21.71 -9.58 10.59
C LYS A 75 -20.93 -8.53 9.82
N VAL A 76 -19.63 -8.71 9.73
CA VAL A 76 -18.69 -7.80 9.06
C VAL A 76 -18.04 -8.52 7.89
N GLN A 77 -18.00 -7.84 6.75
CA GLN A 77 -17.14 -8.20 5.63
C GLN A 77 -15.80 -7.50 5.82
N ALA A 78 -14.70 -8.25 5.83
CA ALA A 78 -13.37 -7.66 5.92
C ALA A 78 -13.04 -6.85 4.65
N LEU A 79 -12.37 -5.72 4.84
CA LEU A 79 -11.75 -4.91 3.79
C LEU A 79 -10.23 -4.81 3.99
N THR A 80 -9.67 -5.74 4.75
CA THR A 80 -8.26 -5.76 5.15
C THR A 80 -7.69 -7.16 5.00
N ASP A 81 -6.38 -7.21 4.77
CA ASP A 81 -5.60 -8.45 4.73
C ASP A 81 -5.32 -9.05 6.12
N PHE A 82 -5.56 -8.30 7.20
CA PHE A 82 -5.35 -8.72 8.59
C PHE A 82 -6.68 -8.83 9.37
N PRO A 83 -7.67 -9.60 8.91
CA PRO A 83 -8.99 -9.58 9.52
C PRO A 83 -9.01 -10.22 10.91
N GLU A 84 -8.14 -11.21 11.19
CA GLU A 84 -8.05 -11.82 12.51
C GLU A 84 -7.61 -10.79 13.55
N GLU A 85 -6.49 -10.10 13.31
CA GLU A 85 -5.99 -9.08 14.23
C GLU A 85 -6.95 -7.89 14.34
N ARG A 86 -7.48 -7.38 13.21
CA ARG A 86 -8.25 -6.14 13.21
C ARG A 86 -9.70 -6.31 13.69
N LEU A 87 -10.31 -7.48 13.45
CA LEU A 87 -11.72 -7.74 13.76
C LEU A 87 -11.94 -8.67 14.95
N LEU A 88 -10.91 -9.37 15.44
CA LEU A 88 -11.04 -10.25 16.61
C LEU A 88 -10.30 -9.74 17.85
N THR A 89 -9.22 -8.97 17.69
CA THR A 89 -8.48 -8.42 18.84
C THR A 89 -9.27 -7.29 19.49
N PRO A 90 -9.58 -7.37 20.80
CA PRO A 90 -10.29 -6.32 21.50
C PRO A 90 -9.51 -5.01 21.47
N GLY A 91 -10.20 -3.88 21.31
CA GLY A 91 -9.53 -2.59 21.29
C GLY A 91 -10.38 -1.45 20.76
N ARG A 92 -9.77 -0.27 20.74
CA ARG A 92 -10.38 0.93 20.19
C ARG A 92 -10.52 0.82 18.68
N ARG A 93 -11.71 1.16 18.19
CA ARG A 93 -12.06 1.23 16.77
C ARG A 93 -12.87 2.49 16.52
N TRP A 94 -13.16 2.76 15.25
CA TRP A 94 -14.09 3.80 14.88
C TRP A 94 -15.12 3.28 13.89
N LEU A 95 -16.29 3.91 13.90
CA LEU A 95 -17.38 3.65 12.97
C LEU A 95 -17.61 4.88 12.11
N GLN A 96 -17.69 4.68 10.80
CA GLN A 96 -18.03 5.73 9.85
C GLN A 96 -19.33 5.41 9.14
N THR A 97 -20.21 6.41 9.04
CA THR A 97 -21.49 6.27 8.34
C THR A 97 -21.33 6.59 6.85
N GLY A 98 -21.35 5.58 5.99
CA GLY A 98 -21.08 5.77 4.56
C GLY A 98 -19.65 6.25 4.29
N ASN A 99 -19.34 6.66 3.05
CA ASN A 99 -17.96 6.90 2.62
C ASN A 99 -17.32 8.20 3.16
N ALA A 100 -18.12 9.11 3.74
CA ALA A 100 -17.64 10.42 4.20
C ALA A 100 -18.48 10.98 5.36
N GLY A 101 -19.18 10.10 6.09
CA GLY A 101 -19.97 10.53 7.24
C GLY A 101 -19.14 10.73 8.49
N PRO A 102 -19.81 11.09 9.61
CA PRO A 102 -19.14 11.28 10.89
C PRO A 102 -18.47 9.99 11.34
N VAL A 103 -17.26 10.15 11.90
CA VAL A 103 -16.48 9.09 12.52
C VAL A 103 -16.75 9.12 14.02
N LYS A 104 -17.14 7.99 14.61
CA LYS A 104 -17.40 7.86 16.04
C LYS A 104 -16.57 6.73 16.63
N GLU A 105 -15.89 7.01 17.73
CA GLU A 105 -15.16 5.99 18.48
C GLU A 105 -16.10 4.90 19.01
N CYS A 106 -15.64 3.66 18.93
CA CYS A 106 -16.26 2.51 19.56
C CYS A 106 -15.18 1.56 20.13
N TYR A 107 -15.62 0.56 20.89
CA TYR A 107 -14.72 -0.45 21.44
C TYR A 107 -15.15 -1.83 20.96
N LEU A 108 -14.25 -2.53 20.28
CA LEU A 108 -14.43 -3.91 19.87
C LEU A 108 -14.11 -4.82 21.06
N GLU A 109 -15.06 -5.68 21.44
CA GLU A 109 -14.87 -6.66 22.52
C GLU A 109 -14.27 -7.97 22.01
N GLY A 110 -14.35 -8.20 20.70
CA GLY A 110 -13.81 -9.36 20.01
C GLY A 110 -14.83 -9.96 19.06
N GLY A 111 -14.57 -11.19 18.62
CA GLY A 111 -15.41 -11.84 17.63
C GLY A 111 -15.01 -13.28 17.33
N ARG A 112 -15.50 -13.78 16.19
CA ARG A 112 -15.09 -15.06 15.61
C ARG A 112 -15.24 -15.07 14.09
N ARG A 113 -14.40 -15.86 13.43
CA ARG A 113 -14.56 -16.19 12.01
C ARG A 113 -15.73 -17.15 11.81
N MET A 114 -16.52 -16.93 10.76
CA MET A 114 -17.58 -17.83 10.32
C MET A 114 -17.53 -17.97 8.79
N VAL A 115 -17.70 -19.19 8.28
CA VAL A 115 -17.88 -19.42 6.85
C VAL A 115 -19.37 -19.55 6.55
N SER A 116 -19.86 -18.75 5.60
CA SER A 116 -21.24 -18.76 5.15
C SER A 116 -21.29 -18.79 3.63
N LYS A 117 -21.88 -19.85 3.05
CA LYS A 117 -22.01 -20.04 1.59
C LYS A 117 -20.68 -19.91 0.84
N GLY A 118 -19.61 -20.47 1.42
CA GLY A 118 -18.26 -20.44 0.83
C GLY A 118 -17.58 -19.06 0.88
N ARG A 119 -18.11 -18.12 1.66
CA ARG A 119 -17.48 -16.82 1.92
C ARG A 119 -17.17 -16.67 3.39
N GLU A 120 -16.03 -16.07 3.68
CA GLU A 120 -15.66 -15.71 5.04
C GLU A 120 -16.44 -14.48 5.48
N ILE A 121 -16.98 -14.56 6.70
CA ILE A 121 -17.73 -13.50 7.37
C ILE A 121 -17.24 -13.44 8.82
N TRP A 122 -17.09 -12.24 9.34
CA TRP A 122 -16.61 -11.99 10.69
C TRP A 122 -17.79 -11.64 11.57
N ILE A 123 -17.96 -12.36 12.68
CA ILE A 123 -18.97 -12.00 13.68
C ILE A 123 -18.24 -11.24 14.78
N VAL A 124 -18.60 -9.98 14.98
CA VAL A 124 -17.96 -9.10 15.97
C VAL A 124 -18.95 -8.59 17.00
N LYS A 125 -18.44 -8.22 18.17
CA LYS A 125 -19.20 -7.63 19.26
C LYS A 125 -18.60 -6.29 19.63
N LEU A 126 -19.43 -5.24 19.61
CA LEU A 126 -19.04 -3.91 20.07
C LEU A 126 -19.61 -3.67 21.48
N ARG A 127 -18.81 -3.01 22.31
CA ARG A 127 -19.22 -2.62 23.66
C ARG A 127 -20.40 -1.66 23.60
N GLY A 128 -21.45 -1.96 24.36
CA GLY A 128 -22.67 -1.16 24.44
C GLY A 128 -23.64 -1.35 23.26
N VAL A 129 -23.43 -2.36 22.42
CA VAL A 129 -24.39 -2.78 21.38
C VAL A 129 -24.94 -4.15 21.79
N ASP A 130 -25.97 -4.18 22.62
CA ASP A 130 -26.43 -5.39 23.31
C ASP A 130 -27.77 -5.94 22.80
N SER A 131 -28.40 -5.22 21.87
CA SER A 131 -29.69 -5.59 21.29
C SER A 131 -29.68 -5.64 19.76
N LEU A 132 -30.65 -6.38 19.21
CA LEU A 132 -30.93 -6.38 17.78
C LEU A 132 -31.19 -4.96 17.25
N THR A 133 -32.00 -4.17 17.95
CA THR A 133 -32.32 -2.80 17.54
C THR A 133 -31.09 -1.91 17.47
N GLU A 134 -30.19 -1.95 18.46
CA GLU A 134 -28.95 -1.17 18.43
C GLU A 134 -28.04 -1.61 17.27
N SER A 135 -27.83 -2.92 17.11
CA SER A 135 -27.00 -3.46 16.03
C SER A 135 -27.55 -3.15 14.63
N GLU A 136 -28.87 -3.08 14.45
CA GLU A 136 -29.49 -2.69 13.18
C GLU A 136 -29.11 -1.26 12.75
N THR A 137 -28.94 -0.33 13.71
CA THR A 137 -28.53 1.05 13.41
C THR A 137 -27.13 1.16 12.83
N LEU A 138 -26.30 0.12 13.03
CA LEU A 138 -24.91 0.09 12.58
C LEU A 138 -24.74 -0.53 11.19
N ARG A 139 -25.83 -1.03 10.60
CA ARG A 139 -25.80 -1.66 9.29
C ARG A 139 -25.30 -0.68 8.21
N GLY A 140 -24.33 -1.12 7.42
CA GLY A 140 -23.72 -0.34 6.34
C GLY A 140 -22.66 0.64 6.81
N GLN A 141 -22.39 0.74 8.12
CA GLN A 141 -21.25 1.52 8.62
C GLN A 141 -19.95 0.75 8.43
N THR A 142 -18.86 1.50 8.27
CA THR A 142 -17.51 0.96 8.10
C THR A 142 -16.76 1.02 9.41
N LEU A 143 -16.16 -0.10 9.81
CA LEU A 143 -15.19 -0.19 10.89
C LEU A 143 -13.83 0.31 10.40
N LEU A 144 -13.20 1.09 11.27
CA LEU A 144 -11.94 1.75 11.03
C LEU A 144 -10.94 1.45 12.15
N VAL A 145 -9.65 1.49 11.82
CA VAL A 145 -8.52 1.54 12.76
C VAL A 145 -7.72 2.83 12.55
N SER A 146 -6.82 3.16 13.47
CA SER A 146 -5.87 4.27 13.28
C SER A 146 -4.94 3.93 12.12
N SER A 147 -4.56 4.90 11.29
CA SER A 147 -3.53 4.66 10.27
C SER A 147 -2.14 4.39 10.86
N THR A 148 -1.93 4.71 12.13
CA THR A 148 -0.72 4.35 12.87
C THR A 148 -0.74 2.92 13.42
N ASP A 149 -1.85 2.20 13.28
CA ASP A 149 -1.99 0.82 13.77
C ASP A 149 -1.25 -0.13 12.81
N ARG A 150 -0.09 -0.62 13.26
CA ARG A 150 0.82 -1.45 12.47
C ARG A 150 0.62 -2.92 12.86
N PRO A 151 0.02 -3.75 11.99
CA PRO A 151 -0.05 -5.18 12.22
C PRO A 151 1.36 -5.78 12.09
N GLU A 152 1.57 -6.91 12.75
CA GLU A 152 2.79 -7.70 12.57
C GLU A 152 2.70 -8.45 11.22
N LEU A 153 3.77 -8.37 10.43
CA LEU A 153 3.90 -9.13 9.19
C LEU A 153 4.40 -10.54 9.51
N GLU A 154 3.90 -11.54 8.78
CA GLU A 154 4.23 -12.95 9.05
C GLU A 154 5.49 -13.40 8.29
N ASP A 155 5.79 -12.75 7.16
CA ASP A 155 6.90 -13.09 6.24
C ASP A 155 7.82 -11.88 6.00
N GLU A 156 9.11 -12.13 5.76
CA GLU A 156 10.11 -11.11 5.39
C GLU A 156 9.91 -10.58 3.97
N ASP A 157 9.22 -11.32 3.10
CA ASP A 157 8.85 -10.90 1.74
C ASP A 157 7.48 -10.16 1.70
N GLU A 158 6.87 -9.88 2.86
CA GLU A 158 5.68 -9.04 3.02
C GLU A 158 6.07 -7.59 3.36
N PHE A 159 5.37 -6.63 2.74
CA PHE A 159 5.60 -5.21 2.97
C PHE A 159 4.28 -4.48 3.10
N LEU A 160 4.17 -3.58 4.09
CA LEU A 160 3.01 -2.70 4.15
C LEU A 160 3.10 -1.65 3.04
N VAL A 161 2.03 -1.51 2.26
CA VAL A 161 1.98 -0.55 1.14
C VAL A 161 2.33 0.87 1.60
N GLN A 162 1.88 1.27 2.78
CA GLN A 162 2.16 2.59 3.36
C GLN A 162 3.65 2.87 3.61
N ASP A 163 4.47 1.83 3.80
CA ASP A 163 5.91 1.97 4.02
C ASP A 163 6.66 2.05 2.68
N LEU A 164 6.07 1.53 1.61
CA LEU A 164 6.60 1.62 0.25
C LEU A 164 6.29 2.98 -0.40
N ILE A 165 5.13 3.58 -0.13
CA ILE A 165 4.80 4.92 -0.61
C ILE A 165 5.80 5.94 -0.07
N ASP A 166 6.19 6.89 -0.93
CA ASP A 166 7.20 7.92 -0.68
C ASP A 166 8.64 7.41 -0.53
N SER A 167 8.88 6.10 -0.70
CA SER A 167 10.24 5.55 -0.72
C SER A 167 11.04 6.03 -1.93
N ALA A 168 12.30 6.40 -1.70
CA ALA A 168 13.23 6.81 -2.74
C ALA A 168 13.68 5.59 -3.55
N VAL A 169 13.61 5.69 -4.88
CA VAL A 169 13.92 4.57 -5.77
C VAL A 169 15.29 4.75 -6.42
N PHE A 170 16.12 3.70 -6.31
CA PHE A 170 17.48 3.64 -6.83
C PHE A 170 17.62 2.52 -7.85
N LEU A 171 18.48 2.75 -8.86
CA LEU A 171 18.90 1.69 -9.77
C LEU A 171 20.03 0.88 -9.12
N ASP A 172 19.83 -0.43 -8.95
CA ASP A 172 20.70 -1.32 -8.18
C ASP A 172 22.17 -1.23 -8.60
N GLU A 173 22.47 -1.32 -9.89
CA GLU A 173 23.84 -1.32 -10.42
C GLU A 173 24.62 0.00 -10.23
N LYS A 174 23.94 1.13 -9.98
CA LYS A 174 24.55 2.47 -10.07
C LYS A 174 24.30 3.35 -8.85
N GLU A 175 23.58 2.85 -7.85
CA GLU A 175 23.07 3.63 -6.69
C GLU A 175 22.48 4.99 -7.12
N THR A 176 21.92 5.04 -8.33
CA THR A 176 21.45 6.28 -8.93
C THR A 176 19.99 6.45 -8.56
N ARG A 177 19.68 7.51 -7.82
CA ARG A 177 18.28 7.86 -7.53
C ARG A 177 17.57 8.23 -8.82
N ILE A 178 16.50 7.49 -9.13
CA ILE A 178 15.70 7.70 -10.34
C ILE A 178 14.33 8.31 -10.03
N GLY A 179 13.84 8.19 -8.79
CA GLY A 179 12.47 8.57 -8.50
C GLY A 179 12.00 8.30 -7.09
N THR A 180 10.68 8.25 -6.95
CA THR A 180 9.98 8.02 -5.69
C THR A 180 8.70 7.24 -5.97
N VAL A 181 8.37 6.27 -5.12
CA VAL A 181 7.12 5.51 -5.23
C VAL A 181 5.95 6.43 -4.86
N ILE A 182 4.92 6.46 -5.69
CA ILE A 182 3.75 7.34 -5.52
C ILE A 182 2.42 6.59 -5.44
N ASP A 183 2.37 5.32 -5.85
CA ASP A 183 1.19 4.48 -5.72
C ASP A 183 1.57 3.00 -5.89
N VAL A 184 0.66 2.13 -5.47
CA VAL A 184 0.69 0.69 -5.72
C VAL A 184 -0.64 0.30 -6.35
N PHE A 185 -0.57 -0.50 -7.42
CA PHE A 185 -1.76 -1.07 -8.04
C PHE A 185 -1.79 -2.57 -7.85
N ASP A 186 -2.91 -3.04 -7.33
CA ASP A 186 -3.20 -4.47 -7.25
C ASP A 186 -3.28 -5.08 -8.66
N GLY A 187 -2.68 -6.24 -8.85
CA GLY A 187 -2.75 -6.98 -10.11
C GLY A 187 -4.17 -7.47 -10.38
N THR A 188 -4.91 -6.83 -11.31
CA THR A 188 -6.34 -7.13 -11.54
C THR A 188 -6.62 -8.38 -12.41
N GLY A 189 -5.73 -9.38 -12.43
CA GLY A 189 -5.88 -10.57 -13.28
C GLY A 189 -5.26 -11.83 -12.68
N PRO A 190 -5.71 -13.04 -13.10
CA PRO A 190 -5.11 -14.29 -12.64
C PRO A 190 -3.62 -14.33 -12.97
N GLY A 191 -2.77 -14.47 -11.95
CA GLY A 191 -1.31 -14.47 -12.10
C GLY A 191 -0.71 -13.10 -12.44
N ALA A 192 -1.46 -12.01 -12.29
CA ALA A 192 -0.90 -10.66 -12.36
C ALA A 192 -0.15 -10.35 -11.08
N HIS A 193 1.05 -9.77 -11.21
CA HIS A 193 1.78 -9.20 -10.10
C HIS A 193 1.28 -7.78 -9.84
N ASP A 194 1.39 -7.35 -8.59
CA ASP A 194 1.14 -5.97 -8.23
C ASP A 194 2.19 -5.05 -8.87
N LEU A 195 1.84 -3.78 -9.06
CA LEU A 195 2.66 -2.82 -9.78
C LEU A 195 3.02 -1.63 -8.89
N LEU A 196 4.31 -1.34 -8.75
CA LEU A 196 4.80 -0.08 -8.21
C LEU A 196 4.67 1.03 -9.24
N LYS A 197 4.03 2.13 -8.86
CA LYS A 197 4.04 3.37 -9.63
C LYS A 197 5.14 4.29 -9.12
N ILE A 198 6.12 4.54 -9.96
CA ILE A 198 7.29 5.34 -9.62
C ILE A 198 7.21 6.66 -10.37
N LEU A 199 7.26 7.78 -9.66
CA LEU A 199 7.47 9.10 -10.24
C LEU A 199 8.96 9.30 -10.50
N LEU A 200 9.32 9.44 -11.77
CA LEU A 200 10.70 9.65 -12.17
C LEU A 200 11.10 11.10 -11.91
N SER A 201 12.21 11.28 -11.21
CA SER A 201 12.90 12.56 -11.11
C SER A 201 13.59 12.79 -12.46
N SER A 202 13.28 13.89 -13.14
CA SER A 202 13.90 14.20 -14.43
C SER A 202 15.42 14.13 -14.28
N VAL A 203 16.02 13.06 -14.81
CA VAL A 203 17.46 12.98 -15.00
C VAL A 203 17.77 14.15 -15.92
N LYS A 204 18.58 15.10 -15.44
CA LYS A 204 18.95 16.30 -16.20
C LYS A 204 19.53 15.87 -17.55
N ALA A 205 18.69 15.82 -18.57
CA ALA A 205 19.12 15.84 -19.95
C ALA A 205 19.76 17.22 -20.13
N GLY A 206 21.09 17.25 -20.12
CA GLY A 206 21.83 18.43 -20.51
C GLY A 206 21.51 18.73 -21.97
N ASP A 207 20.49 19.54 -22.22
CA ASP A 207 20.58 20.65 -23.15
C ASP A 207 19.30 21.50 -23.15
N GLN A 208 19.51 22.75 -23.56
CA GLN A 208 18.72 23.91 -23.22
C GLN A 208 17.27 23.95 -23.74
N ARG A 209 16.44 24.64 -22.93
CA ARG A 209 15.35 25.54 -23.35
C ARG A 209 14.35 24.98 -24.36
N GLN A 210 13.26 24.39 -23.86
CA GLN A 210 11.93 24.65 -24.40
C GLN A 210 10.82 24.25 -23.41
N ASN A 211 9.94 25.21 -23.13
CA ASN A 211 8.60 25.10 -22.54
C ASN A 211 8.46 24.64 -21.08
N GLN A 212 8.51 25.61 -20.18
CA GLN A 212 8.10 25.52 -18.76
C GLN A 212 6.62 25.15 -18.53
N GLN A 213 5.82 24.86 -19.57
CA GLN A 213 4.39 24.56 -19.43
C GLN A 213 4.01 23.09 -19.58
N GLN A 214 4.96 22.18 -19.85
CA GLN A 214 4.71 20.74 -19.88
C GLN A 214 5.93 19.95 -19.40
N GLN A 215 6.40 20.19 -18.17
CA GLN A 215 7.14 19.13 -17.47
C GLN A 215 6.11 18.06 -17.09
N GLN A 216 5.77 17.19 -18.05
CA GLN A 216 4.96 16.02 -17.75
C GLN A 216 5.74 15.21 -16.72
N GLN A 217 5.12 15.01 -15.56
CA GLN A 217 5.61 14.10 -14.54
C GLN A 217 5.68 12.70 -15.17
N GLN A 218 6.90 12.23 -15.43
CA GLN A 218 7.12 10.92 -16.05
C GLN A 218 6.95 9.84 -14.98
N THR A 219 6.06 8.89 -15.23
CA THR A 219 5.81 7.78 -14.31
C THR A 219 6.13 6.45 -14.97
N MET A 220 6.66 5.52 -14.18
CA MET A 220 6.95 4.16 -14.57
C MET A 220 6.11 3.19 -13.74
N LEU A 221 5.60 2.13 -14.36
CA LEU A 221 4.99 1.00 -13.67
C LEU A 221 5.96 -0.16 -13.68
N LEU A 222 6.27 -0.70 -12.51
CA LEU A 222 7.21 -1.80 -12.34
C LEU A 222 6.54 -2.95 -11.58
N PRO A 223 6.54 -4.19 -12.10
CA PRO A 223 6.05 -5.34 -11.35
C PRO A 223 6.81 -5.53 -10.03
N PHE A 224 6.07 -5.70 -8.93
CA PHE A 224 6.60 -5.92 -7.59
C PHE A 224 6.99 -7.40 -7.40
N VAL A 225 8.13 -7.75 -8.01
CA VAL A 225 8.70 -9.09 -8.01
C VAL A 225 10.18 -9.03 -7.64
N LYS A 226 10.72 -10.07 -7.01
CA LYS A 226 12.10 -10.09 -6.50
C LYS A 226 13.16 -9.82 -7.57
N GLU A 227 12.86 -10.21 -8.82
CA GLU A 227 13.71 -9.95 -9.99
C GLU A 227 13.89 -8.46 -10.27
N PHE A 228 12.85 -7.65 -10.04
CA PHE A 228 12.86 -6.21 -10.35
C PHE A 228 12.96 -5.32 -9.12
N VAL A 229 12.63 -5.84 -7.94
CA VAL A 229 12.72 -5.17 -6.64
C VAL A 229 13.52 -6.07 -5.70
N PRO A 230 14.85 -6.18 -5.88
CA PRO A 230 15.69 -7.11 -5.12
C PRO A 230 15.87 -6.72 -3.65
N SER A 231 15.75 -5.43 -3.29
CA SER A 231 15.98 -4.95 -1.93
C SER A 231 15.11 -3.75 -1.59
N ILE A 232 14.56 -3.78 -0.38
CA ILE A 232 13.74 -2.75 0.24
C ILE A 232 14.31 -2.51 1.64
N ASP A 233 14.54 -1.25 1.98
CA ASP A 233 14.94 -0.81 3.31
C ASP A 233 13.85 0.13 3.83
N GLU A 234 12.99 -0.41 4.71
CA GLU A 234 11.84 0.28 5.27
C GLU A 234 12.25 1.39 6.26
N ASP A 235 13.34 1.18 6.98
CA ASP A 235 13.87 2.12 7.96
C ASP A 235 14.35 3.42 7.28
N ASN A 236 15.09 3.26 6.18
CA ASN A 236 15.60 4.39 5.40
C ASN A 236 14.66 4.86 4.28
N ARG A 237 13.53 4.16 4.07
CA ARG A 237 12.57 4.39 2.98
C ARG A 237 13.25 4.40 1.60
N THR A 238 14.02 3.36 1.33
CA THR A 238 14.72 3.20 0.05
C THR A 238 14.39 1.88 -0.61
N ILE A 239 14.22 1.90 -1.94
CA ILE A 239 13.93 0.71 -2.75
C ILE A 239 14.94 0.65 -3.89
N HIS A 240 15.63 -0.46 -3.99
CA HIS A 240 16.52 -0.77 -5.11
C HIS A 240 15.76 -1.55 -6.16
N ILE A 241 15.89 -1.13 -7.42
CA ILE A 241 15.23 -1.78 -8.54
C ILE A 241 16.20 -2.21 -9.63
N CYS A 242 15.83 -3.30 -10.31
CA CYS A 242 16.45 -3.78 -11.55
C CYS A 242 15.37 -3.86 -12.64
N PRO A 243 14.98 -2.72 -13.25
CA PRO A 243 13.89 -2.71 -14.22
C PRO A 243 14.31 -3.47 -15.50
N PRO A 244 13.34 -4.11 -16.21
CA PRO A 244 13.60 -4.72 -17.50
C PRO A 244 14.30 -3.76 -18.48
N PRO A 245 15.22 -4.24 -19.32
CA PRO A 245 15.86 -3.43 -20.35
C PRO A 245 14.81 -2.71 -21.22
N GLY A 246 15.03 -1.43 -21.51
CA GLY A 246 14.08 -0.63 -22.30
C GLY A 246 13.01 0.11 -21.49
N LEU A 247 12.68 -0.34 -20.27
CA LEU A 247 11.55 0.20 -19.52
C LEU A 247 11.76 1.67 -19.12
N LEU A 248 12.97 2.02 -18.67
CA LEU A 248 13.33 3.39 -18.31
C LEU A 248 13.28 4.33 -19.52
N GLU A 249 13.78 3.89 -20.68
CA GLU A 249 13.74 4.70 -21.90
C GLU A 249 12.30 4.96 -22.38
N LEU A 250 11.41 3.96 -22.27
CA LEU A 250 10.00 4.12 -22.60
C LEU A 250 9.29 5.12 -21.68
N ALA A 251 9.63 5.12 -20.38
CA ALA A 251 9.07 6.06 -19.42
C ALA A 251 9.62 7.49 -19.60
N LEU A 252 10.88 7.62 -20.03
CA LEU A 252 11.55 8.90 -20.29
C LEU A 252 11.28 9.46 -21.70
N ALA A 253 10.79 8.65 -22.64
CA ALA A 253 10.48 9.08 -23.99
C ALA A 253 9.28 10.06 -24.02
N PRO A 254 9.30 11.08 -24.89
CA PRO A 254 8.14 11.94 -25.09
C PRO A 254 6.96 11.13 -25.65
N PRO A 255 5.71 11.44 -25.25
CA PRO A 255 4.54 10.70 -25.74
C PRO A 255 4.49 10.76 -27.27
N SER A 256 4.51 9.59 -27.92
CA SER A 256 4.45 9.52 -29.37
C SER A 256 3.13 10.10 -29.88
N LYS A 257 3.21 11.06 -30.83
CA LYS A 257 2.02 11.63 -31.47
C LYS A 257 1.38 10.53 -32.33
N GLY A 258 0.23 10.01 -31.89
CA GLY A 258 -0.54 9.01 -32.63
C GLY A 258 -0.80 9.46 -34.08
N LYS A 259 -0.34 8.66 -35.06
CA LYS A 259 -0.71 8.81 -36.48
C LYS A 259 -2.23 8.65 -36.60
N LYS A 260 -2.96 9.74 -36.89
CA LYS A 260 -4.35 9.66 -37.34
C LYS A 260 -4.38 8.81 -38.61
N GLY A 261 -4.95 7.61 -38.52
CA GLY A 261 -5.19 6.75 -39.66
C GLY A 261 -6.04 7.48 -40.70
N ALA A 262 -5.49 7.64 -41.90
CA ALA A 262 -6.22 8.14 -43.05
C ALA A 262 -7.33 7.13 -43.39
N ARG A 263 -8.59 7.50 -43.10
CA ARG A 263 -9.78 6.79 -43.58
C ARG A 263 -9.75 6.77 -45.11
N HIS A 264 -9.43 5.61 -45.69
CA HIS A 264 -9.73 5.34 -47.10
C HIS A 264 -11.25 5.30 -47.26
N LYS A 265 -11.80 6.31 -47.95
CA LYS A 265 -13.17 6.27 -48.45
C LYS A 265 -13.19 5.30 -49.63
N VAL A 266 -13.83 4.14 -49.46
CA VAL A 266 -14.26 3.30 -50.58
C VAL A 266 -15.52 3.97 -51.15
N GLN A 267 -15.42 4.50 -52.37
CA GLN A 267 -16.58 4.97 -53.13
C GLN A 267 -17.35 3.75 -53.65
N LYS A 268 -18.68 3.83 -53.53
CA LYS A 268 -19.65 2.89 -54.09
C LYS A 268 -19.74 3.01 -55.60
#